data_AF-A0A2D6Q6M1-F1
#
_entry.id   AF-A0A2D6Q6M1-F1
#
_cell.length_a   1.000
_cell.length_b   1.000
_cell.length_c   1.000
_cell.angle_alpha   90.00
_cell.angle_beta   90.00
_cell.angle_gamma   90.00
#
_symmetry.space_group_name_H-M   'P 1'
#
loop_
_entity.id
_entity.type
_entity.pdbx_description
1 polymer ?
#
loop_
_entity_poly.entity_id
_entity_poly.type
_entity_poly.pdbx_seq_one_letter_code
_entity_poly.pdbx_strand_id
1 'polypeptide(L)'
;MLILPRNDLKKQELLEPIAAKFQKDREYLESEVNKIIKSFDTEDHVLFRRELINFNYLGRDPYKGVYWLKKSKLSEEELEKIAARQKKIRKIE
;
A
#
# COMPACT_ATOMS: atom_id res chain seq x y z
N MET A 1 5.60 7.40 -15.11
CA MET A 1 5.90 6.23 -14.27
C MET A 1 5.96 6.63 -12.79
N LEU A 2 5.11 6.04 -11.95
CA LEU A 2 5.07 6.28 -10.51
C LEU A 2 6.16 5.46 -9.79
N ILE A 3 6.91 6.14 -8.93
CA ILE A 3 8.01 5.58 -8.15
C ILE A 3 7.69 5.79 -6.66
N LEU A 4 7.88 4.76 -5.84
CA LEU A 4 7.63 4.87 -4.41
C LEU A 4 8.72 5.73 -3.74
N PRO A 5 8.34 6.83 -3.06
CA PRO A 5 9.29 7.66 -2.35
C PRO A 5 9.85 6.93 -1.13
N ARG A 6 11.05 7.31 -0.69
CA ARG A 6 11.65 6.78 0.56
C ARG A 6 10.91 7.20 1.82
N ASN A 7 10.18 8.31 1.79
CA ASN A 7 9.43 8.82 2.93
C ASN A 7 8.08 8.08 3.04
N ASP A 8 7.89 7.37 4.15
CA ASP A 8 6.69 6.55 4.37
C ASP A 8 5.40 7.36 4.34
N LEU A 9 5.41 8.62 4.78
CA LEU A 9 4.23 9.46 4.72
C LEU A 9 3.87 9.83 3.27
N LYS A 10 4.87 10.14 2.44
CA LYS A 10 4.66 10.42 1.01
C LYS A 10 4.23 9.18 0.23
N LYS A 11 4.60 7.97 0.68
CA LYS A 11 4.09 6.74 0.06
C LYS A 11 2.56 6.66 0.17
N GLN A 12 1.97 7.15 1.26
CA GLN A 12 0.52 7.06 1.47
C GLN A 12 -0.26 7.83 0.39
N GLU A 13 0.28 8.95 -0.10
CA GLU A 13 -0.30 9.74 -1.19
C GLU A 13 -0.40 8.94 -2.50
N LEU A 14 0.46 7.93 -2.70
CA LEU A 14 0.44 7.04 -3.86
C LEU A 14 -0.33 5.74 -3.60
N LEU A 15 -0.25 5.20 -2.38
CA LEU A 15 -0.86 3.92 -2.02
C LEU A 15 -2.37 4.04 -1.81
N GLU A 16 -2.85 5.13 -1.21
CA GLU A 16 -4.28 5.39 -0.99
C GLU A 16 -5.11 5.35 -2.28
N PRO A 17 -4.79 6.09 -3.37
CA PRO A 17 -5.58 6.03 -4.60
C PRO A 17 -5.55 4.65 -5.27
N ILE A 18 -4.48 3.87 -5.09
CA ILE A 18 -4.39 2.50 -5.58
C ILE A 18 -5.29 1.58 -4.75
N ALA A 19 -5.23 1.68 -3.42
CA ALA A 19 -6.08 0.92 -2.49
C ALA A 19 -7.57 1.19 -2.73
N ALA A 20 -7.93 2.43 -3.06
CA ALA A 20 -9.30 2.84 -3.37
C ALA A 20 -9.88 2.19 -4.65
N LYS A 21 -9.06 1.55 -5.51
CA LYS A 21 -9.55 0.78 -6.66
C LYS A 21 -10.03 -0.62 -6.30
N PHE A 22 -9.66 -1.13 -5.14
CA PHE A 22 -10.13 -2.43 -4.70
C PHE A 22 -11.52 -2.29 -4.07
N GLN A 23 -12.37 -3.27 -4.35
CA GLN A 23 -13.70 -3.37 -3.78
C GLN A 23 -13.64 -4.11 -2.45
N LYS A 24 -14.46 -3.65 -1.49
CA LYS A 24 -14.67 -4.35 -0.23
C LYS A 24 -15.38 -5.69 -0.48
N ASP A 25 -15.14 -6.66 0.40
CA ASP A 25 -15.77 -7.98 0.39
C ASP A 25 -15.53 -8.79 -0.91
N ARG A 26 -14.45 -8.46 -1.64
CA ARG A 26 -13.97 -9.19 -2.81
C ARG A 26 -12.53 -9.66 -2.60
N GLU A 27 -12.30 -10.93 -2.96
CA GLU A 27 -10.96 -11.50 -3.07
C GLU A 27 -10.41 -11.29 -4.48
N TYR A 28 -9.10 -11.06 -4.56
CA TYR A 28 -8.35 -10.85 -5.78
C TYR A 28 -7.19 -11.82 -5.83
N LEU A 29 -6.97 -12.42 -6.99
CA LEU A 29 -5.73 -13.15 -7.25
C LEU A 29 -4.57 -12.18 -7.41
N GLU A 30 -3.35 -12.68 -7.17
CA GLU A 30 -2.12 -11.90 -7.36
C GLU A 30 -2.06 -11.25 -8.76
N SER A 31 -2.51 -11.95 -9.80
CA SER A 31 -2.55 -11.44 -11.17
C SER A 31 -3.54 -10.28 -11.36
N GLU A 32 -4.66 -10.28 -10.66
CA GLU A 32 -5.63 -9.17 -10.68
C GLU A 32 -5.09 -7.96 -9.93
N VAL A 33 -4.50 -8.17 -8.76
CA VAL A 33 -3.83 -7.12 -7.98
C VAL A 33 -2.75 -6.45 -8.83
N ASN A 34 -1.92 -7.25 -9.52
CA ASN A 34 -0.88 -6.74 -10.40
C ASN A 34 -1.44 -5.89 -11.54
N LYS A 35 -2.57 -6.29 -12.15
CA LYS A 35 -3.22 -5.51 -13.21
C LYS A 35 -3.72 -4.17 -12.69
N ILE A 36 -4.35 -4.14 -11.52
CA ILE A 36 -4.84 -2.90 -10.88
C ILE A 36 -3.66 -1.98 -10.57
N ILE A 37 -2.57 -2.49 -10.01
CA ILE A 37 -1.39 -1.65 -9.68
C ILE A 37 -0.72 -1.13 -10.96
N LYS A 38 -0.63 -1.95 -12.01
CA LYS A 38 -0.04 -1.54 -13.29
C LYS A 38 -0.87 -0.49 -14.04
N SER A 39 -2.17 -0.38 -13.78
CA SER A 39 -2.99 0.67 -14.41
C SER A 39 -2.63 2.09 -13.97
N PHE A 40 -1.82 2.23 -12.92
CA PHE A 40 -1.31 3.52 -12.45
C PHE A 40 0.07 3.89 -13.04
N ASP A 41 0.53 3.17 -14.08
CA ASP A 41 1.85 3.37 -14.69
C ASP A 41 2.98 3.30 -13.64
N THR A 42 3.00 2.24 -12.82
CA THR A 42 3.98 2.06 -11.75
C THR A 42 5.27 1.43 -12.25
N GLU A 43 6.41 1.87 -11.69
CA GLU A 43 7.73 1.30 -12.03
C GLU A 43 7.90 -0.12 -11.51
N ASP A 44 7.56 -0.33 -10.23
CA ASP A 44 7.70 -1.63 -9.57
C ASP A 44 6.38 -2.03 -8.89
N HIS A 45 5.48 -2.63 -9.66
CA HIS A 45 4.21 -3.14 -9.15
C HIS A 45 4.35 -4.15 -7.99
N VAL A 46 5.49 -4.87 -7.91
CA VAL A 46 5.75 -5.82 -6.81
C VAL A 46 6.03 -5.07 -5.52
N LEU A 47 6.84 -4.01 -5.59
CA LEU A 47 7.09 -3.11 -4.47
C LEU A 47 5.80 -2.45 -3.97
N PHE A 48 4.97 -1.91 -4.88
CA PHE A 48 3.67 -1.33 -4.52
C PHE A 48 2.75 -2.35 -3.83
N ARG A 49 2.66 -3.57 -4.36
CA ARG A 49 1.87 -4.65 -3.74
C ARG A 49 2.35 -4.97 -2.33
N ARG A 50 3.67 -5.00 -2.12
CA ARG A 50 4.27 -5.23 -0.79
C ARG A 50 3.94 -4.10 0.17
N GLU A 51 4.08 -2.85 -0.27
CA GLU A 51 3.79 -1.69 0.60
C GLU A 51 2.29 -1.58 0.94
N LEU A 52 1.39 -1.93 0.02
CA LEU A 52 -0.04 -2.02 0.29
C LEU A 52 -0.36 -3.01 1.43
N ILE A 53 0.40 -4.12 1.53
CA ILE A 53 0.29 -5.04 2.67
C ILE A 53 0.95 -4.45 3.92
N ASN A 54 2.16 -3.89 3.79
CA ASN A 54 2.93 -3.36 4.92
C ASN A 54 2.17 -2.24 5.68
N PHE A 55 1.48 -1.36 4.96
CA PHE A 55 0.63 -0.31 5.53
C PHE A 55 -0.82 -0.77 5.78
N ASN A 56 -1.08 -2.07 5.63
CA ASN A 56 -2.33 -2.73 6.00
C ASN A 56 -3.54 -2.30 5.17
N TYR A 57 -3.34 -1.76 3.95
CA TYR A 57 -4.42 -1.51 2.99
C TYR A 57 -5.00 -2.82 2.46
N LEU A 58 -4.12 -3.77 2.12
CA LEU A 58 -4.50 -5.10 1.66
C LEU A 58 -4.14 -6.18 2.66
N GLY A 59 -5.00 -7.18 2.80
CA GLY A 59 -4.68 -8.48 3.38
C GLY A 59 -4.18 -9.44 2.30
N ARG A 60 -3.46 -10.48 2.72
CA ARG A 60 -3.02 -11.59 1.87
C ARG A 60 -3.11 -12.90 2.62
N ASP A 61 -3.66 -13.92 1.97
CA ASP A 61 -3.56 -15.31 2.41
C ASP A 61 -2.36 -15.96 1.69
N PRO A 62 -1.31 -16.36 2.41
CA PRO A 62 -0.11 -16.94 1.79
C PRO A 62 -0.33 -18.35 1.24
N TYR A 63 -1.35 -19.07 1.70
CA TYR A 63 -1.66 -20.42 1.25
C TYR A 63 -2.54 -20.42 0.00
N LYS A 64 -3.50 -19.51 -0.06
CA LYS A 64 -4.42 -19.38 -1.20
C LYS A 64 -3.96 -18.41 -2.28
N GLY A 65 -2.99 -17.55 -1.98
CA GLY A 65 -2.50 -16.54 -2.93
C GLY A 65 -3.53 -15.45 -3.24
N VAL A 66 -4.51 -15.26 -2.36
CA VAL A 66 -5.57 -14.26 -2.51
C VAL A 66 -5.30 -13.02 -1.67
N TYR A 67 -5.84 -11.90 -2.14
CA TYR A 67 -5.73 -10.58 -1.54
C TYR A 67 -7.12 -9.99 -1.34
N TRP A 68 -7.30 -9.14 -0.34
CA TRP A 68 -8.57 -8.44 -0.12
C TRP A 68 -8.33 -7.05 0.46
N LEU A 69 -9.26 -6.13 0.21
CA LEU A 69 -9.21 -4.80 0.80
C LEU A 69 -9.49 -4.87 2.31
N LYS A 70 -8.57 -4.34 3.13
CA LYS A 70 -8.79 -4.10 4.56
C LYS A 70 -9.25 -2.68 4.83
N LYS A 71 -8.64 -1.71 4.14
CA LYS A 71 -9.00 -0.29 4.20
C LYS A 71 -8.59 0.42 2.92
N SER A 72 -9.40 1.37 2.48
CA SER A 72 -9.11 2.22 1.33
C SER A 72 -8.31 3.47 1.69
N LYS A 73 -8.27 3.84 2.98
CA LYS A 73 -7.59 5.02 3.52
C LYS A 73 -7.10 4.76 4.95
N LEU A 74 -5.98 5.37 5.33
CA LEU A 74 -5.48 5.37 6.72
C LEU A 74 -6.21 6.41 7.56
N SER A 75 -6.40 6.13 8.85
CA SER A 75 -6.89 7.17 9.77
C SER A 75 -5.81 8.22 10.05
N GLU A 76 -6.22 9.39 10.53
CA GLU A 76 -5.30 10.46 10.93
C GLU A 76 -4.31 9.96 11.99
N GLU A 77 -4.77 9.17 12.97
CA GLU A 77 -3.92 8.56 13.99
C GLU A 77 -2.85 7.62 13.40
N GLU A 78 -3.17 6.87 12.35
CA GLU A 78 -2.21 6.00 11.67
C GLU A 78 -1.16 6.82 10.90
N LEU A 79 -1.57 7.90 10.24
CA LEU A 79 -0.67 8.83 9.56
C LEU A 79 0.27 9.54 10.54
N GLU A 80 -0.24 9.95 11.70
CA GLU A 80 0.57 10.55 12.77
C GLU A 80 1.62 9.58 13.31
N LYS A 81 1.26 8.30 13.51
CA LYS A 81 2.21 7.25 13.93
C LYS A 81 3.31 7.04 12.90
N ILE A 82 2.97 7.01 11.61
CA ILE A 82 3.96 6.92 10.51
C ILE A 82 4.89 8.13 10.54
N ALA A 83 4.34 9.35 10.66
CA ALA A 83 5.13 10.57 10.73
C ALA A 83 6.06 10.60 11.95
N ALA A 84 5.59 10.16 13.12
CA ALA A 84 6.39 10.07 14.35
C ALA A 84 7.54 9.07 14.21
N ARG A 85 7.28 7.88 13.65
CA ARG A 85 8.31 6.87 13.37
C ARG A 85 9.37 7.41 12.40
N GLN A 86 8.95 8.06 11.32
CA GLN A 86 9.86 8.65 10.34
C GLN A 86 10.77 9.72 10.96
N LYS A 87 10.23 10.57 11.84
CA LYS A 87 11.02 11.57 12.59
C LYS A 87 12.02 10.93 13.53
N LYS A 88 11.68 9.81 14.16
CA LYS A 88 12.59 9.08 15.07
C LYS A 88 13.77 8.47 14.31
N ILE A 89 13.54 7.87 13.15
CA ILE A 89 14.62 7.28 12.32
C ILE A 89 15.61 8.37 11.90
N ARG A 90 15.12 9.51 11.39
CA ARG A 90 15.97 10.63 10.95
C ARG A 90 16.80 11.30 12.05
N LYS A 91 16.48 11.06 13.32
CA LYS A 91 17.24 11.59 14.47
C LYS A 91 18.36 10.64 14.92
N ILE A 92 18.38 9.42 14.38
CA ILE A 92 19.36 8.38 14.72
C ILE A 92 20.44 8.28 13.63
N GLU A 93 20.15 8.75 12.42
CA GLU A 93 21.12 9.02 11.33
C GLU A 93 21.89 10.33 11.56
#